data_AF-A0AAW6SSN0-F1
#
_entry.id   AF-A0AAW6SSN0-F1
#
_cell.length_a   1.000
_cell.length_b   1.000
_cell.length_c   1.000
_cell.angle_alpha   90.00
_cell.angle_beta   90.00
_cell.angle_gamma   90.00
#
_symmetry.space_group_name_H-M   'P 1'
#
loop_
_entity.id
_entity.type
_entity.pdbx_description
1 polymer ?
#
loop_
_entity_poly.entity_id
_entity_poly.type
_entity_poly.pdbx_seq_one_letter_code
_entity_poly.pdbx_strand_id
1 'polypeptide(L)'
;MGNFIAYLIGAFFIILGLTYSKTYHENKLSKEIGQINSSSGSAVGDIIASIGLFLIGILPWFIFKGIFIIIGIIIIVFGYLSA
;
A
#
# COMPACT_ATOMS: atom_id res chain seq x y z
N MET A 1 -10.20 17.51 17.59
CA MET A 1 -10.56 16.16 17.08
C MET A 1 -9.71 15.71 15.88
N GLY A 2 -9.31 16.60 14.95
CA GLY A 2 -8.49 16.23 13.78
C GLY A 2 -7.15 15.56 14.10
N ASN A 3 -6.45 16.00 15.15
CA ASN A 3 -5.14 15.44 15.52
C ASN A 3 -5.23 13.98 16.00
N PHE A 4 -6.29 13.64 16.75
CA PHE A 4 -6.54 12.26 17.19
C PHE A 4 -6.76 11.31 16.00
N ILE A 5 -7.48 11.78 14.98
CA ILE A 5 -7.72 11.03 13.75
C ILE A 5 -6.42 10.87 12.95
N ALA A 6 -5.57 11.90 12.88
CA ALA A 6 -4.26 11.79 12.23
C ALA A 6 -3.37 10.74 12.92
N TYR A 7 -3.34 10.68 14.26
CA TYR A 7 -2.59 9.65 14.98
C TYR A 7 -3.11 8.24 14.71
N LEU A 8 -4.44 8.04 14.68
CA LEU A 8 -5.04 6.75 14.34
C LEU A 8 -4.70 6.31 12.92
N ILE A 9 -4.82 7.21 11.95
CA ILE A 9 -4.49 6.93 10.54
C ILE A 9 -2.99 6.61 10.42
N GLY A 10 -2.12 7.44 10.99
CA GLY A 10 -0.69 7.22 10.91
C GLY A 10 -0.25 5.91 11.58
N ALA A 11 -0.80 5.59 12.76
CA ALA A 11 -0.55 4.32 13.44
C ALA A 11 -1.03 3.12 12.60
N PHE A 12 -2.18 3.23 11.93
CA PHE A 12 -2.67 2.20 11.02
C PHE A 12 -1.69 1.93 9.86
N PHE A 13 -1.16 2.97 9.22
CA PHE A 13 -0.17 2.83 8.14
C PHE A 13 1.14 2.20 8.63
N ILE A 14 1.59 2.54 9.85
CA ILE A 14 2.77 1.91 10.47
C ILE A 14 2.51 0.43 10.74
N ILE A 15 1.37 0.07 11.33
CA ILE A 15 0.99 -1.33 11.60
C ILE A 15 0.90 -2.12 10.29
N LEU A 16 0.29 -1.55 9.24
CA LEU A 16 0.26 -2.16 7.90
C LEU A 16 1.67 -2.40 7.36
N GLY A 17 2.57 -1.43 7.43
CA GLY A 17 3.96 -1.60 7.00
C GLY A 17 4.71 -2.66 7.81
N LEU A 18 4.52 -2.70 9.13
CA LEU A 18 5.17 -3.69 10.00
C LEU A 18 4.69 -5.12 9.73
N THR A 19 3.38 -5.29 9.53
CA THR A 19 2.73 -6.56 9.20
C THR A 19 2.91 -6.97 7.74
N TYR A 20 3.32 -6.04 6.86
CA TYR A 20 3.64 -6.32 5.47
C TYR A 20 4.86 -7.25 5.39
N SER A 21 4.61 -8.51 5.05
CA SER A 21 5.62 -9.55 4.95
C SER A 21 5.94 -9.87 3.50
N LYS A 22 7.14 -10.40 3.26
CA LYS A 22 7.57 -10.92 1.97
C LYS A 22 6.55 -11.92 1.40
N THR A 23 6.11 -12.86 2.22
CA THR A 23 5.12 -13.89 1.84
C THR A 23 3.80 -13.29 1.41
N TYR A 24 3.33 -12.22 2.07
CA TYR A 24 2.12 -11.52 1.66
C TYR A 24 2.29 -10.84 0.30
N HIS A 25 3.42 -10.14 0.09
CA HIS A 25 3.72 -9.45 -1.15
C HIS A 25 3.77 -10.40 -2.35
N GLU A 26 4.52 -11.51 -2.24
CA GLU A 26 4.70 -12.48 -3.32
C GLU A 26 3.41 -13.27 -3.63
N ASN A 27 2.66 -13.69 -2.60
CA ASN A 27 1.40 -14.41 -2.80
C ASN A 27 0.30 -13.52 -3.40
N LYS A 28 0.28 -12.24 -3.04
CA LYS A 28 -0.70 -11.29 -3.58
C LYS A 28 -0.40 -10.99 -5.05
N LEU A 29 0.87 -10.77 -5.40
CA LEU A 29 1.33 -10.65 -6.78
C LEU A 29 0.89 -11.85 -7.63
N SER A 30 1.14 -13.07 -7.15
CA SER A 30 0.78 -14.28 -7.90
C SER A 30 -0.73 -14.43 -8.12
N LYS A 31 -1.56 -14.05 -7.14
CA LYS A 31 -3.03 -14.10 -7.27
C LYS A 31 -3.57 -13.03 -8.21
N GLU A 32 -3.03 -11.82 -8.12
CA GLU A 32 -3.51 -10.70 -8.93
C GLU A 32 -3.02 -10.79 -10.40
N ILE A 33 -1.80 -11.29 -10.64
CA ILE A 33 -1.36 -11.66 -12.00
C ILE A 33 -2.30 -12.72 -12.61
N GLY A 34 -2.75 -13.68 -11.81
CA GLY A 34 -3.72 -14.69 -12.25
C GLY A 34 -5.10 -14.10 -12.60
N GLN A 35 -5.51 -13.02 -11.93
CA GLN A 35 -6.79 -12.34 -12.18
C GLN A 35 -6.79 -11.37 -13.36
N ILE A 36 -5.64 -10.77 -13.73
CA ILE A 36 -5.56 -9.92 -14.94
C ILE A 36 -5.90 -10.74 -16.20
N ASN A 37 -5.60 -12.04 -16.21
CA ASN A 37 -5.95 -12.93 -17.34
C ASN A 37 -7.46 -13.18 -17.48
N SER A 38 -8.26 -12.83 -16.48
CA SER A 38 -9.72 -12.86 -16.54
C SER A 38 -10.26 -11.44 -16.73
N SER A 39 -10.46 -11.05 -18.00
CA SER A 39 -11.00 -9.75 -18.43
C SER A 39 -12.17 -9.28 -17.54
N SER A 40 -12.02 -8.13 -16.87
CA SER A 40 -13.06 -7.54 -16.01
C SER A 40 -14.18 -6.82 -16.79
N GLY A 41 -14.03 -6.71 -18.12
CA GLY A 41 -14.97 -6.01 -18.99
C GLY A 41 -14.76 -4.49 -19.06
N SER A 42 -13.79 -3.94 -18.31
CA SER A 42 -13.41 -2.51 -18.34
C SER A 42 -11.95 -2.34 -18.74
N ALA A 43 -11.72 -1.96 -20.01
CA ALA A 43 -10.38 -1.79 -20.56
C ALA A 43 -9.51 -0.78 -19.78
N VAL A 44 -10.11 0.27 -19.22
CA VAL A 44 -9.38 1.29 -18.43
C VAL A 44 -8.99 0.74 -17.06
N GLY A 45 -9.88 -0.03 -16.42
CA GLY A 45 -9.60 -0.66 -15.13
C GLY A 45 -8.48 -1.70 -15.23
N ASP A 46 -8.51 -2.50 -16.30
CA ASP A 46 -7.51 -3.53 -16.57
C ASP A 46 -6.11 -2.93 -16.83
N ILE A 47 -6.04 -1.78 -17.54
CA ILE A 47 -4.78 -1.05 -17.76
C ILE A 47 -4.21 -0.52 -16.44
N ILE A 48 -5.04 0.10 -15.59
CA ILE A 48 -4.60 0.64 -14.30
C ILE A 48 -4.14 -0.48 -13.37
N ALA A 49 -4.88 -1.58 -13.31
CA ALA A 49 -4.51 -2.76 -12.52
C ALA A 49 -3.19 -3.36 -13.00
N SER A 50 -3.00 -3.49 -14.32
CA SER A 50 -1.76 -4.00 -14.92
C SER A 50 -0.55 -3.13 -14.61
N ILE A 51 -0.69 -1.80 -14.72
CA ILE A 51 0.38 -0.84 -14.37
C ILE A 51 0.69 -0.91 -12.86
N GLY A 52 -0.33 -0.98 -12.01
CA GLY A 52 -0.17 -1.11 -10.56
C GLY A 52 0.57 -2.39 -10.19
N LEU A 53 0.22 -3.51 -10.83
CA LEU A 53 0.85 -4.81 -10.60
C LEU A 53 2.28 -4.87 -11.14
N PHE A 54 2.55 -4.21 -12.26
CA PHE A 54 3.90 -4.05 -12.79
C PHE A 54 4.81 -3.26 -11.83
N LEU A 55 4.32 -2.15 -11.28
CA LEU A 55 5.02 -1.36 -10.27
C LEU A 55 5.25 -2.16 -8.97
N ILE A 56 4.26 -2.94 -8.55
CA ILE A 56 4.37 -3.82 -7.37
C ILE A 56 5.35 -4.97 -7.61
N GLY A 57 5.39 -5.52 -8.83
CA GLY A 57 6.27 -6.64 -9.23
C GLY A 57 7.76 -6.29 -9.30
N ILE A 58 8.10 -5.04 -9.64
CA ILE A 58 9.49 -4.60 -9.79
C ILE A 58 10.10 -4.18 -8.45
N LEU A 59 9.29 -3.61 -7.56
CA LEU A 59 9.79 -3.10 -6.29
C LEU A 59 9.86 -4.22 -5.24
N PRO A 60 11.01 -4.47 -4.61
CA PRO A 60 11.09 -5.45 -3.55
C PRO A 60 10.21 -5.08 -2.35
N TRP A 61 9.67 -6.10 -1.68
CA TRP A 61 8.71 -5.98 -0.57
C TRP A 61 9.14 -5.01 0.55
N PHE A 62 10.44 -4.88 0.81
CA PHE A 62 10.96 -3.99 1.85
C PHE A 62 10.81 -2.51 1.50
N ILE A 63 10.74 -2.15 0.21
CA ILE A 63 10.49 -0.77 -0.23
C ILE A 63 9.04 -0.40 0.09
N PHE A 64 8.08 -1.27 -0.24
CA PHE A 64 6.67 -1.06 0.12
C PHE A 64 6.51 -0.93 1.64
N LYS A 65 7.15 -1.81 2.41
CA LYS A 65 7.19 -1.71 3.87
C LYS A 65 7.70 -0.35 4.35
N GLY A 66 8.81 0.13 3.77
CA GLY A 66 9.37 1.44 4.05
C GLY A 66 8.40 2.58 3.73
N ILE A 67 7.75 2.54 2.56
CA ILE A 67 6.77 3.55 2.13
C ILE A 67 5.60 3.64 3.12
N PHE A 68 5.00 2.50 3.52
CA PHE A 68 3.90 2.48 4.48
C PHE A 68 4.30 3.11 5.83
N ILE A 69 5.49 2.77 6.33
CA ILE A 69 6.01 3.31 7.60
C ILE A 69 6.28 4.82 7.47
N ILE A 70 6.93 5.26 6.39
CA ILE A 70 7.25 6.68 6.16
C ILE A 70 5.96 7.50 6.05
N ILE A 71 4.96 7.03 5.29
CA ILE A 71 3.66 7.70 5.17
C ILE A 71 3.01 7.83 6.55
N GLY A 72 3.01 6.75 7.34
CA GLY A 72 2.45 6.78 8.68
C GLY A 72 3.15 7.78 9.60
N ILE A 73 4.49 7.85 9.56
CA ILE A 73 5.28 8.83 10.32
C ILE A 73 4.96 10.25 9.86
N ILE A 74 4.90 10.52 8.55
CA ILE A 74 4.56 11.83 8.00
C ILE A 74 3.19 12.28 8.51
N ILE A 75 2.18 11.40 8.49
CA ILE A 75 0.83 11.72 8.96
C ILE A 75 0.82 12.06 10.46
N ILE A 76 1.58 11.31 11.28
CA ILE A 76 1.73 11.58 12.72
C ILE A 76 2.42 12.94 12.94
N VAL A 77 3.51 13.22 12.23
CA VAL A 77 4.26 14.47 12.35
C VAL A 77 3.41 15.67 11.92
N PHE A 78 2.68 15.57 10.81
CA PHE A 78 1.75 16.61 10.39
C PHE A 78 0.62 16.80 11.39
N GLY A 79 0.04 15.70 11.90
CA GLY A 79 -1.00 15.75 12.93
C GLY A 79 -0.52 16.37 14.25
N TYR A 80 0.77 16.27 14.55
CA TYR A 80 1.41 16.95 15.68
C TYR A 80 1.64 18.44 15.40
N LEU A 81 2.18 18.79 14.22
CA LEU A 81 2.42 20.18 13.82
C LEU A 81 1.13 20.99 13.64
N SER A 82 0.00 20.33 13.37
CA SER A 82 -1.32 20.96 13.25
C SER A 82 -2.07 21.07 14.59
N ALA A 83 -1.46 20.64 15.69
CA ALA A 83 -2.02 20.70 17.05
C ALA A 83 -1.60 21.96 17.79
#